data_AF-A0A3S0BMR5-F1
#
_entry.id   AF-A0A3S0BMR5-F1
#
_cell.length_a   1.000
_cell.length_b   1.000
_cell.length_c   1.000
_cell.angle_alpha   90.00
_cell.angle_beta   90.00
_cell.angle_gamma   90.00
#
_symmetry.space_group_name_H-M   'P 1'
#
loop_
_entity.id
_entity.type
_entity.pdbx_description
1 polymer ?
#
loop_
_entity_poly.entity_id
_entity_poly.type
_entity_poly.pdbx_seq_one_letter_code
_entity_poly.pdbx_strand_id
1 'polypeptide(L)'
;MMLNKKKLSLYTLCVCIILMNVLAYFRWSYGALEGDFRYKTDRWMHQAWVEYYPPLVLSKGMEFPLLNRSKFNDFAELETYVHKYAVSGYIVDRWLARTKLTYIYAGVNLVLLFHIVLLFVLLLRSRKVLRSRGGNRR
;
A
#
# COMPACT_ATOMS: atom_id res chain seq x y z
N MET A 1 -30.06 20.52 11.36
CA MET A 1 -28.73 20.33 11.99
C MET A 1 -27.65 20.46 10.91
N MET A 2 -27.26 21.68 10.52
CA MET A 2 -26.22 21.89 9.48
C MET A 2 -24.84 21.64 10.08
N LEU A 3 -24.23 20.50 9.76
CA LEU A 3 -22.83 20.24 10.08
C LEU A 3 -21.98 21.34 9.41
N ASN A 4 -21.16 22.05 10.20
CA ASN A 4 -20.28 23.10 9.68
C ASN A 4 -19.38 22.49 8.60
N LYS A 5 -19.37 23.04 7.37
CA LYS A 5 -18.71 22.44 6.19
C LYS A 5 -17.26 21.98 6.45
N LYS A 6 -16.53 22.72 7.30
CA LYS A 6 -15.16 22.38 7.73
C LYS A 6 -15.08 21.09 8.57
N LYS A 7 -16.06 20.86 9.46
CA LYS A 7 -16.16 19.64 10.28
C LYS A 7 -16.54 18.44 9.43
N LEU A 8 -17.46 18.62 8.47
CA LEU A 8 -17.83 17.57 7.52
C LEU A 8 -16.62 17.14 6.69
N SER A 9 -15.89 18.10 6.11
CA SER A 9 -14.67 17.82 5.33
C SER A 9 -13.62 17.06 6.13
N LEU A 10 -13.39 17.43 7.39
CA LEU A 10 -12.46 16.69 8.27
C LEU A 10 -12.93 15.26 8.50
N TYR A 11 -14.22 15.06 8.79
CA TYR A 11 -14.78 13.72 9.00
C TYR A 11 -14.64 12.85 7.75
N THR A 12 -14.99 13.39 6.57
CA THR A 12 -14.84 12.69 5.29
C THR A 12 -13.39 12.29 5.04
N LEU A 13 -12.42 13.19 5.27
CA LEU A 13 -11.00 12.89 5.10
C LEU A 13 -10.52 11.78 6.05
N CYS A 14 -10.91 11.83 7.33
CA CYS A 14 -10.58 10.78 8.29
C CYS A 14 -11.12 9.42 7.83
N VAL A 15 -12.38 9.37 7.38
CA VAL A 15 -12.99 8.14 6.85
C VAL A 15 -12.23 7.64 5.62
N CYS A 16 -11.88 8.52 4.67
CA CYS A 16 -11.12 8.14 3.48
C CYS A 16 -9.74 7.54 3.84
N ILE A 17 -9.01 8.15 4.79
CA ILE A 17 -7.71 7.63 5.23
C ILE A 17 -7.87 6.26 5.88
N ILE A 18 -8.84 6.11 6.78
CA ILE A 18 -9.10 4.83 7.45
C ILE A 18 -9.41 3.76 6.40
N LEU A 19 -10.33 4.04 5.46
CA LEU A 19 -10.68 3.10 4.40
C LEU A 19 -9.47 2.71 3.54
N MET A 20 -8.64 3.68 3.14
CA MET A 20 -7.44 3.41 2.35
C MET A 20 -6.43 2.51 3.10
N ASN A 21 -6.25 2.73 4.40
CA ASN A 21 -5.34 1.92 5.20
C ASN A 21 -5.90 0.52 5.50
N VAL A 22 -7.22 0.40 5.66
CA VAL A 22 -7.89 -0.90 5.75
C VAL A 22 -7.71 -1.69 4.45
N LEU A 23 -7.89 -1.05 3.28
CA LEU A 23 -7.64 -1.70 1.99
C LEU A 23 -6.19 -2.16 1.83
N ALA A 24 -5.23 -1.37 2.34
CA ALA A 24 -3.82 -1.73 2.32
C ALA A 24 -3.49 -2.89 3.28
N TYR A 25 -4.14 -2.94 4.44
CA TYR A 25 -4.00 -4.06 5.37
C TYR A 25 -4.44 -5.38 4.71
N PHE A 26 -5.55 -5.36 3.95
CA PHE A 26 -6.05 -6.52 3.22
C PHE A 26 -5.31 -6.84 1.91
N ARG A 27 -4.27 -6.06 1.56
CA ARG A 27 -3.49 -6.30 0.34
C ARG A 27 -2.82 -7.67 0.33
N TRP A 28 -2.24 -8.06 1.46
CA TRP A 28 -1.43 -9.27 1.55
C TRP A 28 -2.22 -10.42 2.16
N SER A 29 -2.20 -11.55 1.46
CA SER A 29 -2.62 -12.84 2.01
C SER A 29 -1.39 -13.68 2.23
N TYR A 30 -1.05 -14.01 3.47
CA TYR A 30 0.09 -14.87 3.76
C TYR A 30 -0.34 -16.33 3.71
N GLY A 31 0.44 -17.14 3.02
CA GLY A 31 0.31 -18.60 2.95
C GLY A 31 1.24 -19.29 3.95
N ALA A 32 1.58 -20.54 3.67
CA ALA A 32 2.46 -21.36 4.50
C ALA A 32 3.89 -20.81 4.55
N LEU A 33 4.57 -21.10 5.66
CA LEU A 33 6.00 -20.91 5.84
C LEU A 33 6.66 -22.27 5.61
N GLU A 34 7.61 -22.34 4.68
CA GLU A 34 8.35 -23.55 4.33
C GLU A 34 9.85 -23.26 4.42
N GLY A 35 10.47 -23.64 5.53
CA GLY A 35 11.87 -23.33 5.82
C GLY A 35 12.12 -21.82 5.80
N ASP A 36 13.05 -21.39 4.94
CA ASP A 36 13.43 -19.99 4.75
C ASP A 36 12.48 -19.21 3.81
N PHE A 37 11.39 -19.83 3.35
CA PHE A 37 10.46 -19.22 2.39
C PHE A 37 9.08 -19.00 3.00
N ARG A 38 8.51 -17.81 2.76
CA ARG A 38 7.12 -17.50 3.09
C ARG A 38 6.34 -17.17 1.83
N TYR A 39 5.33 -17.97 1.54
CA TYR A 39 4.45 -17.72 0.40
C TYR A 39 3.41 -16.66 0.76
N LYS A 40 3.10 -15.77 -0.18
CA LYS A 40 2.05 -14.76 -0.03
C LYS A 40 1.41 -14.41 -1.36
N THR A 41 0.26 -13.76 -1.32
CA THR A 41 -0.45 -13.27 -2.51
C THR A 41 -0.70 -11.78 -2.36
N ASP A 42 -0.32 -11.01 -3.40
CA ASP A 42 -0.73 -9.62 -3.56
C ASP A 42 -2.13 -9.59 -4.15
N ARG A 43 -3.15 -9.32 -3.33
CA ARG A 43 -4.56 -9.29 -3.76
C ARG A 43 -4.86 -8.11 -4.69
N TRP A 44 -4.05 -7.06 -4.65
CA TRP A 44 -4.24 -5.91 -5.55
C TRP A 44 -3.84 -6.24 -6.99
N MET A 45 -2.84 -7.11 -7.14
CA MET A 45 -2.32 -7.52 -8.45
C MET A 45 -2.72 -8.95 -8.84
N HIS A 46 -3.47 -9.66 -7.97
CA HIS A 46 -3.77 -11.09 -8.07
C HIS A 46 -2.53 -11.95 -8.40
N GLN A 47 -1.39 -11.60 -7.80
CA GLN A 47 -0.09 -12.19 -8.11
C GLN A 47 0.46 -12.87 -6.86
N ALA A 48 0.87 -14.14 -7.00
CA ALA A 48 1.56 -14.85 -5.93
C ALA A 48 3.03 -14.41 -5.85
N TRP A 49 3.56 -14.39 -4.63
CA TRP A 49 4.92 -13.98 -4.28
C TRP A 49 5.51 -14.94 -3.24
N VAL A 50 6.82 -15.05 -3.23
CA VAL A 50 7.58 -15.72 -2.18
C VAL A 50 8.51 -14.70 -1.51
N GLU A 51 8.54 -14.68 -0.19
CA GLU A 51 9.54 -13.96 0.60
C GLU A 51 10.60 -14.97 1.05
N TYR A 52 11.86 -14.73 0.69
CA TYR A 52 13.00 -15.55 1.07
C TYR A 52 13.79 -14.87 2.18
N TYR A 53 14.03 -15.59 3.28
CA TYR A 53 14.76 -15.16 4.46
C TYR A 53 16.11 -15.88 4.52
N PRO A 54 17.18 -15.29 3.98
CA PRO A 54 18.49 -15.94 4.00
C PRO A 54 18.94 -16.24 5.44
N PRO A 55 19.44 -17.46 5.71
CA PRO A 55 19.89 -17.84 7.04
C PRO A 55 21.05 -16.92 7.45
N LEU A 56 21.08 -16.55 8.74
CA LEU A 56 22.05 -15.61 9.36
C LEU A 56 21.81 -14.11 9.09
N VAL A 57 20.79 -13.74 8.32
CA VAL A 57 20.46 -12.33 8.07
C VAL A 57 19.24 -11.92 8.89
N LEU A 58 19.46 -11.07 9.92
CA LEU A 58 18.42 -10.41 10.73
C LEU A 58 17.65 -9.30 9.95
N SER A 59 17.42 -9.47 8.64
CA SER A 59 16.89 -8.42 7.77
C SER A 59 15.55 -8.77 7.10
N LYS A 60 15.03 -7.82 6.31
CA LYS A 60 13.82 -7.99 5.50
C LYS A 60 14.05 -9.09 4.46
N GLY A 61 13.10 -10.01 4.33
CA GLY A 61 13.13 -11.04 3.30
C GLY A 61 13.16 -10.45 1.89
N MET A 62 13.84 -11.12 0.97
CA MET A 62 13.85 -10.79 -0.45
C MET A 62 12.59 -11.36 -1.10
N GLU A 63 11.88 -10.57 -1.92
CA GLU A 63 10.58 -10.98 -2.45
C GLU A 63 10.63 -11.27 -3.94
N PHE A 64 10.02 -12.35 -4.40
CA PHE A 64 10.00 -12.69 -5.84
C PHE A 64 8.59 -13.08 -6.30
N PRO A 65 8.14 -12.65 -7.49
CA PRO A 65 6.84 -13.06 -8.01
C PRO A 65 6.91 -14.53 -8.43
N LEU A 66 5.92 -15.31 -8.01
CA LEU A 66 5.78 -16.70 -8.40
C LEU A 66 5.18 -16.80 -9.80
N LEU A 67 5.80 -17.61 -10.65
CA LEU A 67 5.29 -17.88 -11.99
C LEU A 67 4.11 -18.86 -11.87
N ASN A 68 2.99 -18.52 -12.51
CA ASN A 68 1.73 -19.22 -12.30
C ASN A 68 1.62 -20.46 -13.22
N ARG A 69 2.34 -21.53 -12.87
CA ARG A 69 2.15 -22.85 -13.49
C ARG A 69 2.28 -23.94 -12.44
N SER A 70 1.21 -24.67 -12.21
CA SER A 70 1.09 -25.66 -11.14
C SER A 70 1.60 -27.05 -11.50
N LYS A 71 1.75 -27.35 -12.79
CA LYS A 71 2.23 -28.65 -13.29
C LYS A 71 3.08 -28.48 -14.54
N PHE A 72 4.18 -29.21 -14.57
CA PHE A 72 5.04 -29.45 -15.72
C PHE A 72 5.05 -30.96 -15.96
N ASN A 73 4.88 -31.37 -17.21
CA ASN A 73 4.82 -32.79 -17.57
C ASN A 73 6.22 -33.39 -17.70
N ASP A 74 7.23 -32.57 -18.00
CA ASP A 74 8.63 -32.97 -18.08
C ASP A 74 9.59 -31.82 -17.72
N PHE A 75 10.88 -32.14 -17.62
CA PHE A 75 11.93 -31.18 -17.30
C PHE A 75 12.16 -30.14 -18.42
N ALA A 76 12.02 -30.54 -19.69
CA ALA A 76 12.24 -29.64 -20.83
C ALA A 76 11.20 -28.51 -20.88
N GLU A 77 9.96 -28.84 -20.51
CA GLU A 77 8.85 -27.90 -20.38
C GLU A 77 9.07 -26.92 -19.22
N LEU A 78 9.58 -27.41 -18.09
CA LEU A 78 9.98 -26.57 -16.96
C LEU A 78 11.10 -25.61 -17.37
N GLU A 79 12.17 -26.13 -17.95
CA GLU A 79 13.33 -25.35 -18.39
C GLU A 79 12.92 -24.27 -19.38
N THR A 80 12.12 -24.62 -20.40
CA THR A 80 11.60 -23.67 -21.39
C THR A 80 10.74 -22.59 -20.74
N TYR A 81 9.89 -22.96 -19.79
CA TYR A 81 9.04 -22.02 -19.07
C TYR A 81 9.84 -21.08 -18.17
N VAL A 82 10.82 -21.61 -17.42
CA VAL A 82 11.72 -20.82 -16.59
C VAL A 82 12.55 -19.87 -17.47
N HIS A 83 13.13 -20.33 -18.58
CA HIS A 83 13.84 -19.45 -19.50
C HIS A 83 12.94 -18.36 -20.09
N LYS A 84 11.72 -18.72 -20.49
CA LYS A 84 10.76 -17.77 -21.06
C LYS A 84 10.35 -16.67 -20.08
N TYR A 85 10.21 -16.97 -18.80
CA TYR A 85 9.63 -16.03 -17.84
C TYR A 85 10.61 -15.51 -16.80
N ALA A 86 11.57 -16.33 -16.34
CA ALA A 86 12.56 -15.95 -15.34
C ALA A 86 13.77 -15.22 -15.93
N VAL A 87 14.15 -15.51 -17.18
CA VAL A 87 15.24 -14.79 -17.87
C VAL A 87 14.70 -13.58 -18.66
N SER A 88 13.40 -13.53 -18.90
CA SER A 88 12.75 -12.38 -19.55
C SER A 88 12.50 -11.21 -18.60
N GLY A 89 12.21 -10.04 -19.19
CA GLY A 89 11.72 -8.86 -18.46
C GLY A 89 10.42 -9.08 -17.69
N TYR A 90 9.71 -10.19 -17.86
CA TYR A 90 8.43 -10.45 -17.19
C TYR A 90 8.49 -10.31 -15.66
N ILE A 91 9.52 -10.89 -15.01
CA ILE A 91 9.69 -10.75 -13.55
C ILE A 91 9.87 -9.28 -13.17
N VAL A 92 10.71 -8.56 -13.93
CA VAL A 92 10.99 -7.13 -13.73
C VAL A 92 9.71 -6.32 -13.93
N ASP A 93 8.93 -6.60 -14.96
CA ASP A 93 7.67 -5.92 -15.27
C ASP A 93 6.65 -6.09 -14.15
N ARG A 94 6.53 -7.31 -13.59
CA ARG A 94 5.67 -7.57 -12.42
C ARG A 94 6.12 -6.79 -11.19
N TRP A 95 7.43 -6.71 -10.97
CA TRP A 95 8.03 -5.89 -9.91
C TRP A 95 7.77 -4.39 -10.12
N LEU A 96 7.92 -3.88 -11.33
CA LEU A 96 7.67 -2.49 -11.68
C LEU A 96 6.18 -2.14 -11.51
N ALA A 97 5.28 -3.00 -11.98
CA ALA A 97 3.85 -2.81 -11.83
C ALA A 97 3.43 -2.74 -10.34
N ARG A 98 3.93 -3.68 -9.52
CA ARG A 98 3.71 -3.68 -8.07
C ARG A 98 4.26 -2.41 -7.41
N THR A 99 5.47 -2.01 -7.79
CA THR A 99 6.16 -0.83 -7.24
C THR A 99 5.40 0.45 -7.59
N LYS A 100 4.97 0.60 -8.85
CA LYS A 100 4.14 1.71 -9.32
C LYS A 100 2.86 1.83 -8.51
N LEU A 101 2.14 0.72 -8.30
CA LEU A 101 0.90 0.72 -7.54
C LEU A 101 1.12 1.09 -6.06
N THR A 102 2.24 0.65 -5.48
CA THR A 102 2.65 1.03 -4.12
C THR A 102 2.97 2.52 -4.02
N TYR A 103 3.64 3.10 -5.03
CA TYR A 103 3.90 4.54 -5.07
C TYR A 103 2.63 5.37 -5.26
N ILE A 104 1.68 4.92 -6.07
CA ILE A 104 0.37 5.58 -6.20
C ILE A 104 -0.34 5.59 -4.85
N TYR A 105 -0.40 4.44 -4.16
CA TYR A 105 -0.97 4.36 -2.81
C TYR A 105 -0.27 5.31 -1.82
N ALA A 106 1.07 5.35 -1.81
CA ALA A 106 1.82 6.25 -0.95
C ALA A 106 1.54 7.73 -1.27
N GLY A 107 1.50 8.08 -2.55
CA GLY A 107 1.19 9.43 -3.03
C GLY A 107 -0.22 9.89 -2.61
N VAL A 108 -1.23 9.03 -2.75
CA VAL A 108 -2.59 9.34 -2.29
C VAL A 108 -2.64 9.57 -0.78
N ASN A 109 -1.97 8.74 0.01
CA ASN A 109 -1.90 8.96 1.47
C ASN A 109 -1.21 10.27 1.84
N LEU A 110 -0.13 10.63 1.15
CA LEU A 110 0.56 11.90 1.37
C LEU A 110 -0.35 13.10 1.06
N VAL A 111 -1.12 13.05 -0.03
CA VAL A 111 -2.08 14.11 -0.37
C VAL A 111 -3.18 14.24 0.68
N LEU A 112 -3.71 13.11 1.17
CA LEU A 112 -4.72 13.10 2.23
C LEU A 112 -4.17 13.67 3.54
N LEU A 113 -2.93 13.31 3.90
CA LEU A 113 -2.26 13.82 5.10
C LEU A 113 -2.00 15.32 5.00
N PHE A 114 -1.54 15.79 3.84
CA PHE A 114 -1.38 17.22 3.57
C PHE A 114 -2.69 18.00 3.73
N HIS A 115 -3.80 17.45 3.22
CA HIS A 115 -5.13 18.05 3.39
C HIS A 115 -5.56 18.17 4.85
N ILE A 116 -5.25 17.16 5.68
CA ILE A 116 -5.52 17.22 7.13
C ILE A 116 -4.73 18.36 7.77
N VAL A 117 -3.43 18.46 7.48
CA VAL A 117 -2.57 19.51 8.03
C VAL A 117 -3.12 20.90 7.65
N LEU A 118 -3.48 21.09 6.38
CA LEU A 118 -4.03 22.36 5.89
C LEU A 118 -5.35 22.72 6.60
N LEU A 119 -6.28 21.77 6.72
CA LEU A 119 -7.54 21.98 7.43
C LEU A 119 -7.31 22.31 8.91
N PHE A 120 -6.36 21.62 9.55
CA PHE A 120 -6.02 21.87 10.95
C PHE A 120 -5.53 23.32 11.14
N VAL A 121 -4.63 23.79 10.28
CA VAL A 121 -4.15 25.19 10.29
C VAL A 121 -5.31 26.18 10.09
N LEU A 122 -6.22 25.92 9.14
CA LEU A 122 -7.38 26.78 8.90
C LEU A 122 -8.34 26.83 10.08
N LEU A 123 -8.55 25.70 10.77
CA LEU A 123 -9.37 25.64 11.98
C LEU A 123 -8.75 26.44 13.14
N LEU A 124 -7.44 26.32 13.35
CA LEU A 124 -6.70 27.11 14.35
C LEU A 124 -6.79 28.61 14.06
N ARG A 125 -6.58 29.03 12.80
CA ARG A 125 -6.73 30.43 12.39
C ARG A 125 -8.15 30.94 12.62
N SER A 126 -9.16 30.15 12.25
CA SER A 126 -10.58 30.52 12.44
C SER A 126 -10.92 30.74 13.92
N ARG A 127 -10.40 29.90 14.83
CA ARG A 127 -10.59 30.07 16.28
C ARG A 127 -9.89 31.32 16.81
N LYS A 128 -8.67 31.62 16.36
CA LYS A 128 -7.91 32.83 16.77
C LYS A 128 -8.65 34.11 16.37
N VAL A 129 -9.17 34.19 15.15
CA VAL A 129 -9.95 35.35 14.66
C VAL A 129 -11.23 35.55 15.48
N LEU A 130 -11.96 34.47 15.79
CA LEU A 130 -13.18 34.56 16.60
C LEU A 130 -12.90 35.11 18.01
N ARG A 131 -11.80 34.66 18.64
CA ARG A 131 -11.40 35.07 19.99
C ARG A 131 -10.98 36.55 20.04
N SER A 132 -10.28 37.03 19.00
CA SER A 132 -9.90 38.45 18.87
C SER A 132 -11.13 39.38 18.71
N ARG A 133 -12.14 38.98 17.91
CA ARG A 133 -13.38 39.77 17.76
C ARG A 133 -14.26 39.78 19.01
N GLY A 134 -14.23 38.72 19.83
CA GLY A 134 -14.96 38.66 21.10
C GLY A 134 -14.33 39.47 22.24
N GLY A 135 -13.00 39.68 22.20
CA GLY A 135 -12.27 40.49 23.18
C GLY A 135 -12.42 42.01 23.01
N ASN A 136 -12.70 42.47 21.78
CA ASN A 136 -12.80 43.91 21.45
C ASN A 136 -14.18 44.53 21.72
N ARG A 137 -15.06 43.83 22.46
CA ARG A 137 -16.42 44.26 22.81
C ARG A 137 -16.63 44.44 24.32
N ARG A 138 -15.56 44.55 25.10
CA ARG A 138 -15.61 44.90 26.52
C ARG A 138 -14.88 46.20 26.74
#